data_AF-A0A831NGC7-F1
#
_entry.id   AF-A0A831NGC7-F1
#
_cell.length_a   1.000
_cell.length_b   1.000
_cell.length_c   1.000
_cell.angle_alpha   90.00
_cell.angle_beta   90.00
_cell.angle_gamma   90.00
#
_symmetry.space_group_name_H-M   'P 1'
#
loop_
_entity.id
_entity.type
_entity.pdbx_description
1 polymer ?
#
loop_
_entity_poly.entity_id
_entity_poly.type
_entity_poly.pdbx_seq_one_letter_code
_entity_poly.pdbx_strand_id
1 'polypeptide(L)'
;MFEPQQKYDIAVLGDLSKREVRPTKNFHEWLKMWQTAKTLGELLGLLHEGFEVSLTASTYGEPDYDDIDRLIFYFLVADGHFLLRSNSPLDPPKFRIGYDKNGNEVVRSEGEIRQIVAQKAFKMLVQNFFKGAETRKVIEYRRDDSFGSFWNKTIQSERIFNAILGFFSIHQRRYADDFEIPNLPRQRERTHHEQIAFDFLMNFVELIWEWRDPEVQSWRKEEEIAEQKKRTAEIRKRVDEAKPWTIEVMEILGQLDILRKYIPTLDKASLAKLKEIAMRRKIHDYRHPVEKTRLVASLDEARFVGSRAAWLISEYELVKREGNRLEEIRSAQREIEEANERIRMLEAQKKT
;
A
#
# COMPACT_ATOMS: atom_id res chain seq x y z
N MET A 1 0.24 28.88 47.53
CA MET A 1 -0.77 29.89 47.15
C MET A 1 -1.30 29.44 45.80
N PHE A 2 -2.46 28.78 45.77
CA PHE A 2 -3.03 28.20 44.55
C PHE A 2 -3.81 29.28 43.81
N GLU A 3 -3.43 29.60 42.59
CA GLU A 3 -4.24 30.46 41.72
C GLU A 3 -5.60 29.79 41.47
N PRO A 4 -6.73 30.51 41.57
CA PRO A 4 -8.02 29.95 41.23
C PRO A 4 -8.03 29.60 39.74
N GLN A 5 -8.37 28.36 39.40
CA GLN A 5 -8.73 27.99 38.04
C GLN A 5 -9.78 28.99 37.56
N GLN A 6 -9.48 29.72 36.48
CA GLN A 6 -10.46 30.50 35.75
C GLN A 6 -11.60 29.54 35.38
N LYS A 7 -12.71 29.61 36.12
CA LYS A 7 -13.96 28.97 35.70
C LYS A 7 -14.33 29.65 34.39
N TYR A 8 -14.19 28.93 33.29
CA TYR A 8 -14.71 29.36 32.01
C TYR A 8 -16.18 29.75 32.22
N ASP A 9 -16.51 31.00 31.92
CA ASP A 9 -17.88 31.47 31.97
C ASP A 9 -18.63 30.77 30.82
N ILE A 10 -19.46 29.78 31.17
CA ILE A 10 -20.23 28.97 30.21
C ILE A 10 -21.15 29.88 29.38
N ALA A 11 -21.49 31.08 29.88
CA ALA A 11 -22.25 32.08 29.13
C ALA A 11 -21.46 32.72 27.96
N VAL A 12 -20.12 32.67 27.99
CA VAL A 12 -19.23 33.20 26.94
C VAL A 12 -18.94 32.16 25.85
N LEU A 13 -19.25 30.87 26.08
CA LEU A 13 -19.46 29.92 25.01
C LEU A 13 -20.75 30.32 24.30
N GLY A 14 -20.64 31.24 23.34
CA GLY A 14 -21.76 31.79 22.59
C GLY A 14 -22.75 30.67 22.26
N ASP A 15 -23.96 30.85 22.77
CA ASP A 15 -25.04 29.87 22.78
C ASP A 15 -25.08 29.05 21.48
N LEU A 16 -24.58 27.81 21.54
CA LEU A 16 -24.54 26.90 20.39
C LEU A 16 -25.95 26.64 19.85
N SER A 17 -27.00 26.87 20.66
CA SER A 17 -28.40 26.76 20.24
C SER A 17 -28.88 27.89 19.33
N LYS A 18 -28.14 29.01 19.25
CA LYS A 18 -28.45 30.15 18.38
C LYS A 18 -27.72 30.12 17.05
N ARG A 19 -26.71 29.26 16.91
CA ARG A 19 -26.05 29.02 15.63
C ARG A 19 -26.85 27.96 14.87
N GLU A 20 -27.34 28.31 13.69
CA GLU A 20 -27.95 27.36 12.78
C GLU A 20 -26.84 26.41 12.28
N VAL A 21 -26.64 25.29 12.97
CA VAL A 21 -25.75 24.22 12.51
C VAL A 21 -26.51 23.50 11.39
N ARG A 22 -26.25 23.90 10.15
CA ARG A 22 -26.78 23.19 8.99
C ARG A 22 -25.89 21.98 8.74
N PRO A 23 -26.39 20.74 8.91
CA PRO A 23 -25.61 19.57 8.58
C PRO A 23 -25.34 19.56 7.07
N THR A 24 -24.12 19.18 6.70
CA THR A 24 -23.75 18.98 5.31
C THR A 24 -24.60 17.85 4.73
N LYS A 25 -25.41 18.14 3.70
CA LYS A 25 -26.42 17.18 3.23
C LYS A 25 -25.82 16.02 2.46
N ASN A 26 -24.82 16.32 1.63
CA ASN A 26 -24.16 15.33 0.78
C ASN A 26 -22.71 15.70 0.46
N PHE A 27 -22.00 14.76 -0.15
CA PHE A 27 -20.57 14.89 -0.42
C PHE A 27 -20.25 15.96 -1.48
N HIS A 28 -21.19 16.25 -2.38
CA HIS A 28 -21.05 17.34 -3.34
C HIS A 28 -21.03 18.71 -2.65
N GLU A 29 -21.97 18.93 -1.72
CA GLU A 29 -22.02 20.14 -0.89
C GLU A 29 -20.77 20.23 0.00
N TRP A 30 -20.35 19.11 0.59
CA TRP A 30 -19.12 19.02 1.37
C TRP A 30 -17.88 19.45 0.55
N LEU A 31 -17.76 19.00 -0.71
CA LEU A 31 -16.66 19.38 -1.60
C LEU A 31 -16.70 20.88 -1.95
N LYS A 32 -17.88 21.47 -2.14
CA LYS A 32 -18.01 22.93 -2.34
C LYS A 32 -17.55 23.70 -1.10
N MET A 33 -17.92 23.22 0.10
CA MET A 33 -17.44 23.80 1.36
C MET A 33 -15.92 23.65 1.49
N TRP A 34 -15.36 22.49 1.12
CA TRP A 34 -13.92 22.27 1.10
C TRP A 34 -13.19 23.27 0.19
N GLN A 35 -13.69 23.48 -1.02
CA GLN A 35 -13.10 24.41 -2.00
C GLN A 35 -13.19 25.88 -1.58
N THR A 36 -14.16 26.22 -0.73
CA THR A 36 -14.40 27.61 -0.30
C THR A 36 -13.94 27.89 1.13
N ALA A 37 -13.46 26.87 1.86
CA ALA A 37 -12.94 27.00 3.22
C ALA A 37 -11.72 27.93 3.23
N LYS A 38 -11.70 28.86 4.21
CA LYS A 38 -10.67 29.91 4.33
C LYS A 38 -9.80 29.74 5.56
N THR A 39 -10.24 28.94 6.53
CA THR A 39 -9.55 28.76 7.80
C THR A 39 -9.09 27.31 8.00
N LEU A 40 -8.01 27.14 8.75
CA LEU A 40 -7.53 25.81 9.13
C LEU A 40 -8.60 25.04 9.94
N GLY A 41 -9.35 25.74 10.80
CA GLY A 41 -10.43 25.12 11.58
C GLY A 41 -11.53 24.51 10.72
N GLU A 42 -11.98 25.24 9.68
CA GLU A 42 -12.96 24.74 8.71
C GLU A 42 -12.44 23.50 7.98
N LEU A 43 -11.20 23.54 7.47
CA LEU A 43 -10.59 22.39 6.79
C LEU A 43 -10.49 21.16 7.71
N LEU A 44 -10.07 21.35 8.96
CA LEU A 44 -9.96 20.25 9.92
C LEU A 44 -11.32 19.68 10.34
N GLY A 45 -12.33 20.53 10.47
CA GLY A 45 -13.72 20.13 10.74
C GLY A 45 -14.29 19.33 9.57
N LEU A 46 -14.14 19.85 8.34
CA LEU A 46 -14.58 19.16 7.13
C LEU A 46 -13.92 17.78 6.99
N LEU A 47 -12.59 17.68 7.16
CA LEU A 47 -11.91 16.37 7.14
C LEU A 47 -12.40 15.41 8.23
N HIS A 48 -12.87 15.93 9.37
CA HIS A 48 -13.42 15.07 10.40
C HIS A 48 -14.77 14.48 10.00
N GLU A 49 -15.63 15.29 9.39
CA GLU A 49 -17.00 14.92 9.03
C GLU A 49 -17.11 14.17 7.69
N GLY A 50 -16.15 14.33 6.76
CA GLY A 50 -16.35 13.90 5.36
C GLY A 50 -16.57 12.39 5.14
N PHE A 51 -16.19 11.53 6.09
CA PHE A 51 -16.53 10.09 6.04
C PHE A 51 -17.97 9.78 6.46
N GLU A 52 -18.62 10.68 7.20
CA GLU A 52 -20.00 10.53 7.69
C GLU A 52 -21.03 11.18 6.76
N VAL A 53 -20.58 12.03 5.83
CA VAL A 53 -21.45 12.69 4.85
C VAL A 53 -22.01 11.69 3.85
N SER A 54 -23.30 11.85 3.50
CA SER A 54 -23.97 11.01 2.50
C SER A 54 -23.39 11.22 1.10
N LEU A 55 -23.24 10.13 0.34
CA LEU A 55 -22.81 10.19 -1.06
C LEU A 55 -23.98 10.38 -2.03
N THR A 56 -25.22 10.24 -1.57
CA THR A 56 -26.40 10.37 -2.43
C THR A 56 -26.61 11.82 -2.86
N ALA A 57 -26.76 12.05 -4.17
CA ALA A 57 -27.20 13.33 -4.71
C ALA A 57 -28.49 13.77 -4.01
N SER A 58 -28.55 15.03 -3.58
CA SER A 58 -29.74 15.60 -2.94
C SER A 58 -30.61 16.37 -3.92
N THR A 59 -30.06 16.78 -5.07
CA THR A 59 -30.81 17.49 -6.12
C THR A 59 -30.51 16.93 -7.51
N TYR A 60 -31.47 17.11 -8.42
CA TYR A 60 -31.33 16.69 -9.81
C TYR A 60 -30.23 17.49 -10.51
N GLY A 61 -29.19 16.81 -11.01
CA GLY A 61 -28.03 17.43 -11.69
C GLY A 61 -26.75 17.52 -10.85
N GLU A 62 -26.77 17.06 -9.60
CA GLU A 62 -25.53 16.87 -8.83
C GLU A 62 -24.76 15.64 -9.35
N PRO A 63 -23.42 15.66 -9.35
CA PRO A 63 -22.63 14.48 -9.66
C PRO A 63 -22.88 13.37 -8.65
N ASP A 64 -23.00 12.13 -9.15
CA ASP A 64 -23.01 10.94 -8.31
C ASP A 64 -21.58 10.62 -7.87
N TYR A 65 -21.33 10.68 -6.56
CA TYR A 65 -20.06 10.29 -5.96
C TYR A 65 -20.18 8.90 -5.35
N ASP A 66 -19.09 8.13 -5.41
CA ASP A 66 -18.98 6.84 -4.74
C ASP A 66 -17.97 6.87 -3.58
N ASP A 67 -17.88 5.75 -2.85
CA ASP A 67 -16.90 5.62 -1.76
C ASP A 67 -15.45 5.75 -2.25
N ILE A 68 -15.17 5.39 -3.50
CA ILE A 68 -13.84 5.45 -4.09
C ILE A 68 -13.44 6.92 -4.35
N ASP A 69 -14.35 7.77 -4.83
CA ASP A 69 -14.14 9.21 -4.99
C ASP A 69 -13.70 9.85 -3.69
N ARG A 70 -14.42 9.54 -2.61
CA ARG A 70 -14.10 10.01 -1.27
C ARG A 70 -12.72 9.52 -0.83
N LEU A 71 -12.40 8.24 -0.99
CA LEU A 71 -11.09 7.70 -0.63
C LEU A 71 -9.95 8.38 -1.42
N ILE A 72 -10.11 8.56 -2.72
CA ILE A 72 -9.14 9.24 -3.58
C ILE A 72 -8.90 10.67 -3.10
N PHE A 73 -9.96 11.40 -2.76
CA PHE A 73 -9.83 12.73 -2.18
C PHE A 73 -8.93 12.71 -0.93
N TYR A 74 -9.19 11.81 0.02
CA TYR A 74 -8.39 11.74 1.24
C TYR A 74 -6.94 11.32 0.96
N PHE A 75 -6.69 10.42 0.02
CA PHE A 75 -5.33 10.07 -0.41
C PHE A 75 -4.57 11.27 -0.95
N LEU A 76 -5.22 12.08 -1.81
CA LEU A 76 -4.61 13.28 -2.39
C LEU A 76 -4.29 14.34 -1.32
N VAL A 77 -5.22 14.56 -0.38
CA VAL A 77 -4.97 15.53 0.71
C VAL A 77 -3.90 15.02 1.67
N ALA A 78 -3.90 13.73 1.98
CA ALA A 78 -2.91 13.11 2.85
C ALA A 78 -1.51 13.08 2.23
N ASP A 79 -1.36 13.01 0.91
CA ASP A 79 -0.05 12.99 0.24
C ASP A 79 0.75 14.29 0.44
N GLY A 80 0.05 15.42 0.64
CA GLY A 80 0.64 16.70 1.04
C GLY A 80 1.42 16.64 2.37
N HIS A 81 1.28 15.55 3.13
CA HIS A 81 2.03 15.27 4.36
C HIS A 81 3.54 15.14 4.10
N PHE A 82 3.91 14.60 2.95
CA PHE A 82 5.30 14.37 2.57
C PHE A 82 5.99 15.58 1.93
N LEU A 83 5.31 16.29 1.02
CA LEU A 83 5.91 17.31 0.15
C LEU A 83 6.75 18.35 0.93
N LEU A 84 6.38 18.63 2.18
CA LEU A 84 7.03 19.64 3.03
C LEU A 84 7.96 19.06 4.10
N ARG A 85 7.92 17.74 4.35
CA ARG A 85 9.00 17.05 5.08
C ARG A 85 10.30 17.06 4.27
N SER A 86 10.21 17.17 2.94
CA SER A 86 11.37 17.08 2.04
C SER A 86 12.10 18.40 1.81
N ASN A 87 11.43 19.56 1.84
CA ASN A 87 12.04 20.90 1.76
C ASN A 87 11.02 21.97 2.18
N SER A 88 11.43 22.88 3.06
CA SER A 88 10.78 24.19 3.19
C SER A 88 11.83 25.26 2.89
N PRO A 89 11.53 26.32 2.11
CA PRO A 89 12.42 27.47 2.01
C PRO A 89 12.68 28.07 3.40
N LEU A 90 13.81 28.76 3.57
CA LEU A 90 14.28 29.28 4.86
C LEU A 90 13.32 30.28 5.54
N ASP A 91 12.40 30.91 4.78
CA ASP A 91 11.29 31.71 5.35
C ASP A 91 10.10 31.76 4.37
N PRO A 92 9.15 30.82 4.46
CA PRO A 92 7.90 30.92 3.71
C PRO A 92 6.97 31.96 4.37
N PRO A 93 6.13 32.65 3.60
CA PRO A 93 5.16 33.61 4.14
C PRO A 93 4.27 32.93 5.19
N LYS A 94 4.17 33.55 6.36
CA LYS A 94 3.40 33.05 7.52
C LYS A 94 2.06 33.76 7.58
N PHE A 95 1.00 32.99 7.77
CA PHE A 95 -0.38 33.41 7.88
C PHE A 95 -0.82 33.32 9.36
N ARG A 96 -1.55 34.32 9.85
CA ARG A 96 -2.15 34.29 11.18
C ARG A 96 -3.32 33.30 11.19
N ILE A 97 -3.27 32.31 12.08
CA ILE A 97 -4.32 31.29 12.21
C ILE A 97 -5.23 31.54 13.42
N GLY A 98 -4.71 32.21 14.45
CA GLY A 98 -5.46 32.50 15.66
C GLY A 98 -4.56 32.91 16.81
N TYR A 99 -5.00 32.68 18.05
CA TYR A 99 -4.26 32.93 19.27
C TYR A 99 -4.08 31.64 20.08
N ASP A 100 -2.95 31.49 20.76
CA ASP A 100 -2.70 30.38 21.67
C ASP A 100 -3.41 30.59 23.02
N LYS A 101 -3.31 29.60 23.91
CA LYS A 101 -3.89 29.62 25.27
C LYS A 101 -3.38 30.77 26.16
N ASN A 102 -2.29 31.43 25.77
CA ASN A 102 -1.68 32.55 26.47
C ASN A 102 -1.98 33.89 25.76
N GLY A 103 -2.79 33.88 24.69
CA GLY A 103 -3.13 35.06 23.91
C GLY A 103 -2.07 35.48 22.87
N ASN A 104 -1.05 34.66 22.61
CA ASN A 104 -0.05 34.96 21.58
C ASN A 104 -0.55 34.60 20.20
N GLU A 105 -0.22 35.40 19.18
CA GLU A 105 -0.56 35.10 17.80
C GLU A 105 0.12 33.81 17.31
N VAL A 106 -0.69 32.87 16.82
CA VAL A 106 -0.20 31.67 16.15
C VAL A 106 -0.13 31.96 14.66
N VAL A 107 1.10 32.15 14.18
CA VAL A 107 1.40 32.28 12.74
C VAL A 107 1.99 30.97 12.22
N ARG A 108 1.57 30.56 11.03
CA ARG A 108 2.08 29.37 10.35
C ARG A 108 2.26 29.64 8.87
N SER A 109 3.29 29.07 8.30
CA SER A 109 3.45 29.02 6.85
C SER A 109 2.36 28.20 6.18
N GLU A 110 2.13 28.46 4.88
CA GLU A 110 1.25 27.61 4.06
C GLU A 110 1.67 26.14 4.12
N GLY A 111 2.98 25.88 4.19
CA GLY A 111 3.53 24.54 4.35
C GLY A 111 3.07 23.89 5.65
N GLU A 112 3.23 24.57 6.78
CA GLU A 112 2.75 24.04 8.07
C GLU A 112 1.23 23.79 8.07
N ILE A 113 0.44 24.67 7.45
CA ILE A 113 -1.01 24.48 7.29
C ILE A 113 -1.30 23.21 6.49
N ARG A 114 -0.68 23.06 5.31
CA ARG A 114 -0.83 21.87 4.45
C ARG A 114 -0.44 20.61 5.19
N GLN A 115 0.63 20.64 5.99
CA GLN A 115 1.06 19.49 6.76
C GLN A 115 0.05 19.11 7.85
N ILE A 116 -0.52 20.07 8.57
CA ILE A 116 -1.54 19.81 9.60
C ILE A 116 -2.80 19.22 8.96
N VAL A 117 -3.24 19.77 7.83
CA VAL A 117 -4.38 19.28 7.05
C VAL A 117 -4.11 17.84 6.56
N ALA A 118 -2.94 17.59 5.98
CA ALA A 118 -2.57 16.28 5.48
C ALA A 118 -2.42 15.23 6.61
N GLN A 119 -1.87 15.62 7.77
CA GLN A 119 -1.84 14.76 8.97
C GLN A 119 -3.25 14.39 9.44
N LYS A 120 -4.19 15.34 9.42
CA LYS A 120 -5.59 15.06 9.75
C LYS A 120 -6.19 14.10 8.72
N ALA A 121 -6.00 14.34 7.42
CA ALA A 121 -6.50 13.46 6.36
C ALA A 121 -5.94 12.03 6.48
N PHE A 122 -4.64 11.90 6.76
CA PHE A 122 -3.99 10.61 7.01
C PHE A 122 -4.60 9.89 8.21
N LYS A 123 -4.83 10.58 9.34
CA LYS A 123 -5.51 9.98 10.51
C LYS A 123 -6.92 9.50 10.17
N MET A 124 -7.65 10.26 9.35
CA MET A 124 -8.99 9.87 8.90
C MET A 124 -8.96 8.65 7.98
N LEU A 125 -7.99 8.56 7.05
CA LEU A 125 -7.73 7.34 6.25
C LEU A 125 -7.41 6.14 7.15
N VAL A 126 -6.55 6.34 8.15
CA VAL A 126 -6.17 5.28 9.07
C VAL A 126 -7.39 4.75 9.82
N GLN A 127 -8.23 5.64 10.36
CA GLN A 127 -9.40 5.26 11.15
C GLN A 127 -10.51 4.61 10.32
N ASN A 128 -10.79 5.15 9.14
CA ASN A 128 -11.98 4.77 8.35
C ASN A 128 -11.69 3.76 7.24
N PHE A 129 -10.44 3.63 6.81
CA PHE A 129 -10.06 2.75 5.70
C PHE A 129 -9.01 1.72 6.13
N PHE A 130 -7.81 2.13 6.58
CA PHE A 130 -6.72 1.19 6.85
C PHE A 130 -7.02 0.24 8.03
N LYS A 131 -7.59 0.76 9.12
CA LYS A 131 -7.99 -0.07 10.27
C LYS A 131 -9.03 -1.14 9.90
N GLY A 132 -9.87 -0.85 8.91
CA GLY A 132 -10.84 -1.82 8.37
C GLY A 132 -10.18 -3.10 7.81
N ALA A 133 -8.92 -3.01 7.39
CA ALA A 133 -8.13 -4.14 6.93
C ALA A 133 -7.49 -4.96 8.07
N GLU A 134 -7.13 -4.33 9.19
CA GLU A 134 -6.54 -5.02 10.36
C GLU A 134 -7.53 -5.94 11.05
N THR A 135 -8.79 -5.51 11.21
CA THR A 135 -9.82 -6.26 11.92
C THR A 135 -10.10 -7.64 11.30
N ARG A 136 -9.64 -7.90 10.06
CA ARG A 136 -9.85 -9.17 9.35
C ARG A 136 -8.65 -10.12 9.36
N LYS A 137 -7.46 -9.67 9.78
CA LYS A 137 -6.32 -10.57 10.11
C LYS A 137 -6.68 -11.53 11.25
N VAL A 138 -7.61 -11.15 12.14
CA VAL A 138 -8.08 -12.00 13.25
C VAL A 138 -9.06 -13.10 12.80
N ILE A 139 -9.62 -13.02 11.57
CA ILE A 139 -10.52 -14.04 11.01
C ILE A 139 -9.73 -15.00 10.10
N GLU A 140 -8.49 -15.33 10.47
CA GLU A 140 -7.64 -16.32 9.79
C GLU A 140 -8.12 -17.78 9.96
N TYR A 141 -9.20 -18.03 10.71
CA TYR A 141 -9.70 -19.39 10.98
C TYR A 141 -11.00 -19.79 10.29
N ARG A 142 -11.58 -18.95 9.43
CA ARG A 142 -12.71 -19.36 8.60
C ARG A 142 -12.43 -19.05 7.14
N ARG A 143 -12.22 -20.12 6.36
CA ARG A 143 -12.31 -20.14 4.88
C ARG A 143 -13.74 -19.84 4.39
N ASP A 144 -14.42 -18.88 5.01
CA ASP A 144 -15.74 -18.39 4.60
C ASP A 144 -15.56 -16.95 4.12
N ASP A 145 -15.63 -16.76 2.79
CA ASP A 145 -16.02 -15.61 1.92
C ASP A 145 -15.78 -14.13 2.33
N SER A 146 -15.53 -13.83 3.59
CA SER A 146 -15.46 -12.50 4.19
C SER A 146 -14.07 -11.85 4.13
N PHE A 147 -12.99 -12.63 4.01
CA PHE A 147 -11.67 -12.10 3.62
C PHE A 147 -11.75 -11.45 2.23
N GLY A 148 -12.67 -11.93 1.39
CA GLY A 148 -12.91 -11.47 0.03
C GLY A 148 -13.50 -10.06 -0.05
N SER A 149 -14.56 -9.69 0.66
CA SER A 149 -15.37 -8.52 0.23
C SER A 149 -14.66 -7.15 0.22
N PHE A 150 -13.77 -6.87 1.18
CA PHE A 150 -13.03 -5.60 1.22
C PHE A 150 -11.90 -5.60 0.18
N TRP A 151 -10.99 -6.56 0.30
CA TRP A 151 -9.82 -6.68 -0.56
C TRP A 151 -10.17 -6.97 -2.02
N ASN A 152 -11.23 -7.71 -2.27
CA ASN A 152 -11.75 -7.94 -3.62
C ASN A 152 -12.29 -6.64 -4.21
N LYS A 153 -13.02 -5.80 -3.45
CA LYS A 153 -13.39 -4.45 -3.94
C LYS A 153 -12.14 -3.60 -4.22
N THR A 154 -11.15 -3.64 -3.34
CA THR A 154 -9.91 -2.88 -3.48
C THR A 154 -9.08 -3.32 -4.69
N ILE A 155 -8.96 -4.62 -4.96
CA ILE A 155 -8.22 -5.15 -6.10
C ILE A 155 -8.98 -5.00 -7.42
N GLN A 156 -10.31 -5.23 -7.40
CA GLN A 156 -11.13 -5.13 -8.60
C GLN A 156 -11.21 -3.68 -9.11
N SER A 157 -11.32 -2.71 -8.20
CA SER A 157 -11.36 -1.30 -8.58
C SER A 157 -9.96 -0.78 -8.96
N GLU A 158 -9.79 -0.46 -10.24
CA GLU A 158 -8.55 0.16 -10.74
C GLU A 158 -8.23 1.47 -10.03
N ARG A 159 -9.26 2.26 -9.78
CA ARG A 159 -9.16 3.62 -9.24
C ARG A 159 -8.54 3.60 -7.84
N ILE A 160 -9.03 2.72 -6.96
CA ILE A 160 -8.51 2.61 -5.59
C ILE A 160 -7.15 1.90 -5.56
N PHE A 161 -6.95 0.89 -6.42
CA PHE A 161 -5.66 0.20 -6.53
C PHE A 161 -4.55 1.18 -6.90
N ASN A 162 -4.76 1.99 -7.94
CA ASN A 162 -3.80 2.99 -8.37
C ASN A 162 -3.60 4.11 -7.33
N ALA A 163 -4.67 4.48 -6.60
CA ALA A 163 -4.56 5.46 -5.51
C ALA A 163 -3.66 4.94 -4.37
N ILE A 164 -3.76 3.65 -4.01
CA ILE A 164 -2.90 3.02 -3.00
C ILE A 164 -1.44 2.99 -3.49
N LEU A 165 -1.21 2.57 -4.74
CA LEU A 165 0.15 2.55 -5.33
C LEU A 165 0.77 3.95 -5.36
N GLY A 166 -0.01 4.97 -5.73
CA GLY A 166 0.44 6.35 -5.77
C GLY A 166 0.72 6.92 -4.37
N PHE A 167 -0.15 6.62 -3.40
CA PHE A 167 0.00 7.08 -2.03
C PHE A 167 1.24 6.49 -1.33
N PHE A 168 1.58 5.23 -1.63
CA PHE A 168 2.79 4.57 -1.17
C PHE A 168 3.87 4.50 -2.27
N SER A 169 3.90 5.50 -3.14
CA SER A 169 4.91 5.62 -4.18
C SER A 169 6.32 5.73 -3.58
N ILE A 170 7.30 5.33 -4.36
CA ILE A 170 8.68 5.21 -3.91
C ILE A 170 9.48 6.35 -4.51
N HIS A 171 10.16 7.10 -3.64
CA HIS A 171 10.93 8.27 -4.03
C HIS A 171 12.39 8.11 -3.65
N GLN A 172 13.28 8.59 -4.51
CA GLN A 172 14.68 8.77 -4.17
C GLN A 172 14.81 10.01 -3.26
N ARG A 173 15.52 9.85 -2.13
CA ARG A 173 15.78 10.98 -1.24
C ARG A 173 16.67 12.02 -1.92
N ARG A 174 16.34 13.30 -1.75
CA ARG A 174 17.03 14.43 -2.41
C ARG A 174 18.54 14.49 -2.12
N TYR A 175 18.96 14.04 -0.95
CA TYR A 175 20.36 14.12 -0.46
C TYR A 175 20.94 12.77 -0.03
N ALA A 176 20.29 11.66 -0.39
CA ALA A 176 20.78 10.33 -0.06
C ALA A 176 20.58 9.38 -1.24
N ASP A 177 21.48 8.41 -1.39
CA ASP A 177 21.34 7.31 -2.35
C ASP A 177 20.27 6.27 -1.94
N ASP A 178 19.41 6.64 -0.99
CA ASP A 178 18.40 5.80 -0.39
C ASP A 178 17.01 6.13 -0.96
N PHE A 179 16.18 5.09 -1.07
CA PHE A 179 14.77 5.22 -1.39
C PHE A 179 13.93 5.26 -0.11
N GLU A 180 12.80 5.94 -0.18
CA GLU A 180 11.81 5.99 0.89
C GLU A 180 10.38 5.93 0.36
N ILE A 181 9.47 5.60 1.28
CA ILE A 181 8.04 5.75 1.08
C ILE A 181 7.62 7.01 1.87
N PRO A 182 7.44 8.16 1.20
CA PRO A 182 6.95 9.42 1.74
C PRO A 182 6.02 9.37 2.95
N ASN A 183 4.92 8.65 2.79
CA ASN A 183 3.80 8.62 3.71
C ASN A 183 3.94 7.51 4.78
N LEU A 184 5.11 6.87 4.87
CA LEU A 184 5.35 5.78 5.81
C LEU A 184 6.82 5.75 6.28
N PRO A 185 7.12 6.24 7.50
CA PRO A 185 8.50 6.26 7.99
C PRO A 185 9.06 4.85 8.26
N ARG A 186 10.39 4.77 8.36
CA ARG A 186 11.11 3.54 8.71
C ARG A 186 10.75 3.09 10.14
N GLN A 187 10.88 1.78 10.38
CA GLN A 187 10.33 1.06 11.54
C GLN A 187 10.55 1.71 12.92
N ARG A 188 11.69 2.37 13.16
CA ARG A 188 12.04 2.91 14.49
C ARG A 188 11.30 4.19 14.87
N GLU A 189 10.59 4.81 13.95
CA GLU A 189 9.99 6.15 14.11
C GLU A 189 8.46 6.14 14.01
N ARG A 190 7.83 4.98 13.86
CA ARG A 190 6.40 4.89 13.57
C ARG A 190 5.54 5.23 14.79
N THR A 191 4.65 6.17 14.60
CA THR A 191 3.49 6.41 15.47
C THR A 191 2.47 5.28 15.32
N HIS A 192 1.48 5.22 16.24
CA HIS A 192 0.38 4.25 16.17
C HIS A 192 -0.35 4.26 14.82
N HIS A 193 -0.60 5.44 14.25
CA HIS A 193 -1.29 5.55 12.95
C HIS A 193 -0.42 5.07 11.78
N GLU A 194 0.88 5.34 11.81
CA GLU A 194 1.83 4.87 10.80
C GLU A 194 2.03 3.35 10.89
N GLN A 195 1.93 2.76 12.08
CA GLN A 195 1.93 1.31 12.24
C GLN A 195 0.71 0.66 11.56
N ILE A 196 -0.50 1.22 11.75
CA ILE A 196 -1.70 0.73 11.06
C ILE A 196 -1.57 0.84 9.54
N ALA A 197 -1.03 1.96 9.03
CA ALA A 197 -0.79 2.13 7.60
C ALA A 197 0.26 1.14 7.07
N PHE A 198 1.29 0.83 7.86
CA PHE A 198 2.26 -0.22 7.52
C PHE A 198 1.59 -1.59 7.45
N ASP A 199 0.79 -1.96 8.44
CA ASP A 199 0.12 -3.27 8.47
C ASP A 199 -0.88 -3.40 7.32
N PHE A 200 -1.59 -2.33 6.98
CA PHE A 200 -2.42 -2.24 5.77
C PHE A 200 -1.60 -2.48 4.50
N LEU A 201 -0.48 -1.77 4.32
CA LEU A 201 0.36 -1.90 3.14
C LEU A 201 0.94 -3.30 3.00
N MET A 202 1.39 -3.91 4.10
CA MET A 202 1.92 -5.27 4.08
C MET A 202 0.83 -6.30 3.73
N ASN A 203 -0.39 -6.14 4.23
CA ASN A 203 -1.52 -6.98 3.83
C ASN A 203 -1.85 -6.83 2.34
N PHE A 204 -1.78 -5.61 1.82
CA PHE A 204 -2.01 -5.35 0.40
C PHE A 204 -0.91 -5.98 -0.48
N VAL A 205 0.34 -5.92 -0.03
CA VAL A 205 1.46 -6.62 -0.68
C VAL A 205 1.21 -8.13 -0.69
N GLU A 206 0.93 -8.75 0.47
CA GLU A 206 0.64 -10.19 0.54
C GLU A 206 -0.52 -10.57 -0.36
N LEU A 207 -1.59 -9.78 -0.38
CA LEU A 207 -2.73 -9.99 -1.25
C LEU A 207 -2.36 -9.98 -2.74
N ILE A 208 -1.48 -9.07 -3.20
CA ILE A 208 -0.98 -9.05 -4.60
C ILE A 208 -0.26 -10.37 -4.92
N TRP A 209 0.51 -10.92 -3.99
CA TRP A 209 1.25 -12.18 -4.20
C TRP A 209 0.36 -13.42 -4.08
N GLU A 210 -0.68 -13.37 -3.26
CA GLU A 210 -1.62 -14.47 -3.03
C GLU A 210 -2.81 -14.48 -3.96
N TRP A 211 -3.00 -13.43 -4.77
CA TRP A 211 -4.15 -13.32 -5.65
C TRP A 211 -4.22 -14.48 -6.64
N ARG A 212 -5.38 -15.12 -6.68
CA ARG A 212 -5.71 -16.24 -7.56
C ARG A 212 -6.94 -15.92 -8.39
N ASP A 213 -6.97 -16.47 -9.59
CA ASP A 213 -8.15 -16.37 -10.44
C ASP A 213 -9.35 -17.00 -9.70
N PRO A 214 -10.48 -16.28 -9.57
CA PRO A 214 -11.68 -16.87 -8.97
C PRO A 214 -12.15 -18.04 -9.82
N GLU A 215 -12.57 -19.12 -9.16
CA GLU A 215 -13.09 -20.30 -9.86
C GLU A 215 -14.30 -19.91 -10.72
N VAL A 216 -14.21 -20.25 -12.01
CA VAL A 216 -15.29 -20.03 -12.95
C VAL A 216 -16.33 -21.12 -12.73
N GLN A 217 -17.47 -20.70 -12.17
CA GLN A 217 -18.62 -21.55 -11.97
C GLN A 217 -19.22 -22.00 -13.31
N SER A 218 -19.15 -23.31 -13.61
CA SER A 218 -19.54 -23.92 -14.90
C SER A 218 -21.03 -23.85 -15.24
N TRP A 219 -21.87 -23.44 -14.28
CA TRP A 219 -23.33 -23.31 -14.40
C TRP A 219 -23.78 -21.91 -14.82
N ARG A 220 -22.86 -20.96 -15.00
CA ARG A 220 -23.14 -19.61 -15.52
C ARG A 220 -23.30 -19.62 -17.04
N LYS A 221 -24.00 -18.61 -17.56
CA LYS A 221 -24.15 -18.43 -19.02
C LYS A 221 -22.77 -18.17 -19.65
N GLU A 222 -22.57 -18.62 -20.90
CA GLU A 222 -21.29 -18.45 -21.61
C GLU A 222 -20.84 -16.98 -21.69
N GLU A 223 -21.77 -16.06 -21.90
CA GLU A 223 -21.51 -14.61 -21.94
C GLU A 223 -21.00 -14.10 -20.59
N GLU A 224 -21.60 -14.53 -19.48
CA GLU A 224 -21.18 -14.18 -18.12
C GLU A 224 -19.80 -14.76 -17.79
N ILE A 225 -19.53 -15.98 -18.25
CA ILE A 225 -18.21 -16.63 -18.13
C ILE A 225 -17.16 -15.85 -18.90
N ALA A 226 -17.45 -15.44 -20.14
CA ALA A 226 -16.53 -14.69 -20.98
C ALA A 226 -16.22 -13.31 -20.38
N GLU A 227 -17.24 -12.61 -19.89
CA GLU A 227 -17.07 -11.31 -19.22
C GLU A 227 -16.26 -11.44 -17.93
N GLN A 228 -16.57 -12.46 -17.10
CA GLN A 228 -15.80 -12.74 -15.89
C GLN A 228 -14.34 -13.05 -16.21
N LYS A 229 -14.06 -13.88 -17.23
CA LYS A 229 -12.68 -14.17 -17.67
C LYS A 229 -11.94 -12.91 -18.10
N LYS A 230 -12.61 -12.02 -18.85
CA LYS A 230 -12.02 -10.73 -19.28
C LYS A 230 -11.66 -9.86 -18.06
N ARG A 231 -12.59 -9.67 -17.13
CA ARG A 231 -12.35 -8.90 -15.89
C ARG A 231 -11.23 -9.51 -15.05
N THR A 232 -11.23 -10.83 -14.89
CA THR A 232 -10.16 -11.56 -14.18
C THR A 232 -8.80 -11.35 -14.85
N ALA A 233 -8.73 -11.39 -16.18
CA ALA A 233 -7.48 -11.14 -16.92
C ALA A 233 -6.95 -9.70 -16.73
N GLU A 234 -7.84 -8.71 -16.71
CA GLU A 234 -7.49 -7.30 -16.44
C GLU A 234 -6.92 -7.14 -15.02
N ILE A 235 -7.56 -7.76 -14.03
CA ILE A 235 -7.08 -7.75 -12.64
C ILE A 235 -5.73 -8.47 -12.53
N ARG A 236 -5.60 -9.66 -13.15
CA ARG A 236 -4.36 -10.42 -13.17
C ARG A 236 -3.20 -9.59 -13.71
N LYS A 237 -3.42 -8.93 -14.84
CA LYS A 237 -2.43 -8.04 -15.46
C LYS A 237 -2.00 -6.94 -14.48
N ARG A 238 -2.95 -6.26 -13.85
CA ARG A 238 -2.68 -5.18 -12.88
C ARG A 238 -1.89 -5.69 -11.66
N VAL A 239 -2.25 -6.85 -11.14
CA VAL A 239 -1.56 -7.51 -10.02
C VAL A 239 -0.13 -7.89 -10.41
N ASP A 240 0.07 -8.51 -11.57
CA ASP A 240 1.39 -8.92 -12.05
C ASP A 240 2.29 -7.69 -12.33
N GLU A 241 1.74 -6.61 -12.90
CA GLU A 241 2.46 -5.34 -13.11
C GLU A 241 2.85 -4.65 -11.80
N ALA A 242 2.10 -4.86 -10.71
CA ALA A 242 2.40 -4.29 -9.40
C ALA A 242 3.49 -5.07 -8.63
N LYS A 243 3.78 -6.34 -8.98
CA LYS A 243 4.76 -7.17 -8.24
C LYS A 243 6.13 -6.51 -8.12
N PRO A 244 6.76 -5.96 -9.19
CA PRO A 244 8.03 -5.24 -9.05
C PRO A 244 7.97 -4.07 -8.06
N TRP A 245 6.86 -3.32 -8.03
CA TRP A 245 6.68 -2.25 -7.05
C TRP A 245 6.64 -2.80 -5.62
N THR A 246 5.92 -3.91 -5.37
CA THR A 246 5.86 -4.52 -4.03
C THR A 246 7.23 -4.99 -3.54
N ILE A 247 8.11 -5.45 -4.43
CA ILE A 247 9.48 -5.88 -4.08
C ILE A 247 10.29 -4.70 -3.56
N GLU A 248 10.19 -3.55 -4.22
CA GLU A 248 10.86 -2.32 -3.82
C GLU A 248 10.30 -1.80 -2.48
N VAL A 249 8.97 -1.84 -2.29
CA VAL A 249 8.32 -1.55 -0.99
C VAL A 249 8.88 -2.43 0.12
N MET A 250 8.92 -3.75 -0.11
CA MET A 250 9.42 -4.71 0.87
C MET A 250 10.90 -4.50 1.20
N GLU A 251 11.75 -4.13 0.24
CA GLU A 251 13.15 -3.83 0.53
C GLU A 251 13.29 -2.59 1.42
N ILE A 252 12.58 -1.50 1.10
CA ILE A 252 12.61 -0.23 1.84
C ILE A 252 12.13 -0.43 3.28
N LEU A 253 11.06 -1.22 3.46
CA LEU A 253 10.47 -1.52 4.76
C LEU A 253 11.19 -2.65 5.50
N GLY A 254 12.15 -3.30 4.85
CA GLY A 254 12.94 -4.39 5.43
C GLY A 254 12.20 -5.71 5.59
N GLN A 255 11.17 -5.94 4.79
CA GLN A 255 10.27 -7.11 4.81
C GLN A 255 10.47 -8.03 3.59
N LEU A 256 11.62 -7.95 2.92
CA LEU A 256 11.90 -8.73 1.71
C LEU A 256 11.82 -10.25 1.92
N ASP A 257 11.98 -10.73 3.16
CA ASP A 257 11.87 -12.15 3.53
C ASP A 257 10.48 -12.74 3.27
N ILE A 258 9.42 -11.94 3.16
CA ILE A 258 8.08 -12.41 2.80
C ILE A 258 8.08 -13.10 1.42
N LEU A 259 8.93 -12.64 0.50
CA LEU A 259 9.07 -13.22 -0.84
C LEU A 259 9.56 -14.67 -0.84
N ARG A 260 10.17 -15.16 0.26
CA ARG A 260 10.65 -16.55 0.33
C ARG A 260 9.54 -17.57 0.06
N LYS A 261 8.30 -17.26 0.48
CA LYS A 261 7.12 -18.10 0.23
C LYS A 261 6.74 -18.18 -1.25
N TYR A 262 7.09 -17.16 -2.03
CA TYR A 262 6.72 -17.00 -3.43
C TYR A 262 7.89 -17.22 -4.40
N ILE A 263 9.06 -17.66 -3.92
CA ILE A 263 10.22 -17.99 -4.76
C ILE A 263 9.85 -18.85 -5.98
N PRO A 264 9.05 -19.94 -5.84
CA PRO A 264 8.70 -20.78 -6.98
C PRO A 264 7.87 -20.07 -8.06
N THR A 265 7.20 -18.96 -7.73
CA THR A 265 6.27 -18.24 -8.60
C THR A 265 6.82 -16.90 -9.08
N LEU A 266 8.09 -16.59 -8.81
CA LEU A 266 8.75 -15.36 -9.28
C LEU A 266 8.84 -15.34 -10.80
N ASP A 267 8.28 -14.29 -11.40
CA ASP A 267 8.35 -14.03 -12.83
C ASP A 267 9.62 -13.26 -13.23
N LYS A 268 9.82 -13.09 -14.54
CA LYS A 268 11.01 -12.40 -15.07
C LYS A 268 11.09 -10.94 -14.60
N ALA A 269 9.96 -10.24 -14.48
CA ALA A 269 9.91 -8.85 -14.05
C ALA A 269 10.32 -8.71 -12.58
N SER A 270 9.83 -9.61 -11.72
CA SER A 270 10.20 -9.68 -10.30
C SER A 270 11.69 -9.95 -10.11
N LEU A 271 12.25 -10.91 -10.87
CA LEU A 271 13.67 -11.23 -10.83
C LEU A 271 14.54 -10.06 -11.34
N ALA A 272 14.11 -9.37 -12.39
CA ALA A 272 14.79 -8.18 -12.90
C ALA A 272 14.83 -7.08 -11.84
N LYS A 273 13.72 -6.86 -11.12
CA LYS A 273 13.66 -5.88 -10.03
C LYS A 273 14.53 -6.26 -8.84
N LEU A 274 14.54 -7.53 -8.41
CA LEU A 274 15.45 -8.00 -7.36
C LEU A 274 16.91 -7.78 -7.76
N LYS A 275 17.26 -8.05 -9.02
CA LYS A 275 18.61 -7.81 -9.54
C LYS A 275 18.95 -6.34 -9.53
N GLU A 276 18.04 -5.48 -9.99
CA GLU A 276 18.21 -4.02 -9.95
C GLU A 276 18.51 -3.55 -8.52
N ILE A 277 17.69 -3.93 -7.54
CA ILE A 277 17.89 -3.60 -6.12
C ILE A 277 19.23 -4.10 -5.60
N ALA A 278 19.60 -5.34 -5.93
CA ALA A 278 20.89 -5.91 -5.52
C ALA A 278 22.08 -5.10 -6.04
N MET A 279 22.01 -4.66 -7.30
CA MET A 279 23.09 -3.94 -7.99
C MET A 279 23.23 -2.48 -7.56
N ARG A 280 22.21 -1.89 -6.91
CA ARG A 280 22.29 -0.53 -6.34
C ARG A 280 23.17 -0.44 -5.09
N ARG A 281 23.58 -1.57 -4.50
CA ARG A 281 24.40 -1.58 -3.29
C ARG A 281 25.81 -1.05 -3.58
N LYS A 282 26.36 -0.35 -2.59
CA LYS A 282 27.72 0.18 -2.62
C LYS A 282 28.64 -0.65 -1.74
N ILE A 283 29.84 -0.90 -2.25
CA ILE A 283 30.96 -1.40 -1.48
C ILE A 283 31.71 -0.19 -0.94
N HIS A 284 31.94 -0.16 0.37
CA HIS A 284 32.69 0.91 1.03
C HIS A 284 34.15 0.51 1.25
N ASP A 285 35.02 1.50 1.22
CA ASP A 285 36.49 1.42 1.20
C ASP A 285 37.04 0.54 2.32
N TYR A 286 36.41 0.59 3.50
CA TYR A 286 36.84 -0.15 4.68
C TYR A 286 36.47 -1.65 4.67
N ARG A 287 35.68 -2.12 3.71
CA ARG A 287 35.25 -3.53 3.59
C ARG A 287 35.85 -4.27 2.39
N HIS A 288 36.66 -3.61 1.55
CA HIS A 288 37.12 -4.19 0.29
C HIS A 288 38.60 -3.87 0.00
N PRO A 289 39.37 -4.79 -0.59
CA PRO A 289 40.77 -4.55 -0.98
C PRO A 289 40.99 -3.43 -2.00
N VAL A 290 39.92 -2.79 -2.50
CA VAL A 290 39.96 -1.74 -3.52
C VAL A 290 39.53 -0.48 -2.80
N GLU A 291 40.47 0.46 -2.63
CA GLU A 291 40.36 1.68 -1.81
C GLU A 291 39.46 2.75 -2.47
N LYS A 292 38.23 2.38 -2.87
CA LYS A 292 37.25 3.33 -3.41
C LYS A 292 35.82 2.85 -3.30
N THR A 293 34.92 3.76 -2.88
CA THR A 293 33.50 3.47 -2.78
C THR A 293 32.93 3.38 -4.19
N ARG A 294 32.31 2.24 -4.50
CA ARG A 294 31.71 1.96 -5.81
C ARG A 294 30.47 1.11 -5.69
N LEU A 295 29.67 1.08 -6.75
CA LEU A 295 28.60 0.10 -6.88
C LEU A 295 29.19 -1.32 -7.02
N VAL A 296 28.41 -2.30 -6.58
CA VAL A 296 28.73 -3.72 -6.80
C VAL A 296 28.73 -4.04 -8.30
N ALA A 297 29.67 -4.85 -8.73
CA ALA A 297 29.84 -5.27 -10.12
C ALA A 297 29.15 -6.60 -10.43
N SER A 298 28.84 -7.39 -9.40
CA SER A 298 28.20 -8.71 -9.54
C SER A 298 27.23 -9.01 -8.39
N LEU A 299 26.41 -10.04 -8.58
CA LEU A 299 25.54 -10.56 -7.51
C LEU A 299 26.36 -11.15 -6.35
N ASP A 300 27.56 -11.67 -6.61
CA ASP A 300 28.46 -12.20 -5.59
C ASP A 300 28.97 -11.09 -4.67
N GLU A 301 29.38 -9.97 -5.27
CA GLU A 301 29.73 -8.77 -4.52
C GLU A 301 28.52 -8.20 -3.75
N ALA A 302 27.33 -8.22 -4.35
CA ALA A 302 26.10 -7.81 -3.67
C ALA A 302 25.80 -8.66 -2.44
N ARG A 303 26.01 -9.98 -2.51
CA ARG A 303 25.88 -10.90 -1.37
C ARG A 303 26.93 -10.63 -0.31
N PHE A 304 28.18 -10.40 -0.73
CA PHE A 304 29.28 -10.07 0.17
C PHE A 304 28.98 -8.84 1.04
N VAL A 305 28.35 -7.80 0.47
CA VAL A 305 27.91 -6.61 1.22
C VAL A 305 26.56 -6.76 1.95
N GLY A 306 25.98 -7.96 1.96
CA GLY A 306 24.75 -8.28 2.71
C GLY A 306 23.45 -7.90 2.03
N SER A 307 23.41 -7.86 0.69
CA SER A 307 22.18 -7.58 -0.06
C SER A 307 21.16 -8.72 0.06
N ARG A 308 20.02 -8.46 0.73
CA ARG A 308 18.91 -9.42 0.85
C ARG A 308 18.34 -9.85 -0.51
N ALA A 309 18.24 -8.91 -1.44
CA ALA A 309 17.77 -9.20 -2.80
C ALA A 309 18.70 -10.17 -3.54
N ALA A 310 20.03 -10.02 -3.37
CA ALA A 310 20.99 -10.94 -3.97
C ALA A 310 20.92 -12.35 -3.36
N TRP A 311 20.70 -12.44 -2.04
CA TRP A 311 20.44 -13.70 -1.36
C TRP A 311 19.18 -14.40 -1.87
N LEU A 312 18.06 -13.67 -2.01
CA LEU A 312 16.83 -14.24 -2.57
C LEU A 312 16.98 -14.74 -4.00
N ILE A 313 17.76 -14.04 -4.84
CA ILE A 313 18.06 -14.52 -6.20
C ILE A 313 18.83 -15.85 -6.15
N SER A 314 19.79 -15.99 -5.23
CA SER A 314 20.51 -17.25 -5.05
C SER A 314 19.60 -18.38 -4.56
N GLU A 315 18.67 -18.08 -3.64
CA GLU A 315 17.66 -19.04 -3.20
C GLU A 315 16.74 -19.47 -4.35
N TYR A 316 16.31 -18.53 -5.20
CA TYR A 316 15.55 -18.83 -6.42
C TYR A 316 16.31 -19.76 -7.38
N GLU A 317 17.58 -19.47 -7.65
CA GLU A 317 18.41 -20.29 -8.54
C GLU A 317 18.58 -21.72 -7.98
N LEU A 318 18.76 -21.84 -6.66
CA LEU A 318 18.85 -23.14 -5.99
C LEU A 318 17.53 -23.93 -6.11
N VAL A 319 16.40 -23.30 -5.77
CA VAL A 319 15.07 -23.93 -5.84
C VAL A 319 14.76 -24.36 -7.28
N LYS A 320 15.09 -23.51 -8.27
CA LYS A 320 14.88 -23.83 -9.69
C LYS A 320 15.73 -25.01 -10.16
N ARG A 321 17.02 -25.03 -9.79
CA ARG A 321 17.93 -26.13 -10.13
C ARG A 321 17.43 -27.46 -9.56
N GLU A 322 17.06 -27.45 -8.29
CA GLU A 322 16.57 -28.66 -7.61
C GLU A 322 15.20 -29.10 -8.14
N GLY A 323 14.32 -28.16 -8.45
CA GLY A 323 13.04 -28.45 -9.11
C GLY A 323 13.22 -29.14 -10.47
N ASN A 324 14.15 -28.66 -11.29
CA ASN A 324 14.48 -29.30 -12.57
C ASN A 324 15.02 -30.73 -12.37
N ARG A 325 15.95 -30.91 -11.43
CA ARG A 325 16.52 -32.23 -11.10
C ARG A 325 15.43 -33.22 -10.67
N LEU A 326 14.49 -32.78 -9.84
CA LEU A 326 13.39 -33.62 -9.38
C LEU A 326 12.40 -33.97 -10.50
N GLU A 327 12.12 -33.06 -11.43
CA GLU A 327 11.25 -33.35 -12.57
C GLU A 327 11.92 -34.31 -13.57
N GLU A 328 13.23 -34.20 -13.79
CA GLU A 328 14.01 -35.16 -14.59
C GLU A 328 13.97 -36.58 -13.99
N ILE A 329 14.07 -36.70 -12.66
CA ILE A 329 13.91 -37.99 -11.97
C ILE A 329 12.48 -38.52 -12.17
N ARG A 330 11.48 -37.64 -12.05
CA ARG A 330 10.07 -38.02 -12.16
C ARG A 330 9.69 -38.42 -13.59
N SER A 331 10.27 -37.80 -14.62
CA SER A 331 10.08 -38.21 -16.02
C SER A 331 10.74 -39.54 -16.32
N ALA A 332 11.97 -39.75 -15.83
CA ALA A 332 12.67 -41.03 -15.98
C ALA A 332 11.91 -42.18 -15.29
N GLN A 333 11.30 -41.94 -14.12
CA GLN A 333 10.45 -42.93 -13.45
C GLN A 333 9.22 -43.30 -14.29
N ARG A 334 8.54 -42.32 -14.91
CA ARG A 334 7.40 -42.60 -15.81
C ARG A 334 7.83 -43.43 -17.01
N GLU A 335 8.97 -43.13 -17.62
CA GLU A 335 9.49 -43.92 -18.75
C GLU A 335 9.80 -45.37 -18.34
N ILE A 336 10.36 -45.59 -17.15
CA ILE A 336 10.60 -46.93 -16.60
C ILE A 336 9.28 -47.67 -16.36
N GLU A 337 8.28 -47.00 -15.79
CA GLU A 337 6.94 -47.58 -15.56
C GLU A 337 6.27 -47.98 -16.88
N GLU A 338 6.27 -47.09 -17.88
CA GLU A 338 5.74 -47.37 -19.22
C GLU A 338 6.49 -48.52 -19.91
N ALA A 339 7.82 -48.55 -19.80
CA ALA A 339 8.63 -49.64 -20.36
C ALA A 339 8.32 -50.99 -19.69
N ASN A 340 8.19 -51.01 -18.36
CA ASN A 340 7.81 -52.20 -17.60
C ASN A 340 6.41 -52.69 -17.96
N GLU A 341 5.46 -51.77 -18.18
CA GLU A 341 4.11 -52.12 -18.61
C GLU A 341 4.09 -52.72 -20.03
N ARG A 342 4.88 -52.17 -20.96
CA ARG A 342 5.08 -52.75 -22.29
C ARG A 342 5.70 -54.15 -22.24
N ILE A 343 6.73 -54.36 -21.41
CA ILE A 343 7.35 -55.67 -21.22
C ILE A 343 6.30 -56.68 -20.70
N ARG A 344 5.52 -56.31 -19.69
CA ARG A 344 4.44 -57.17 -19.16
C ARG A 344 3.41 -57.53 -20.23
N MET A 345 3.01 -56.58 -21.07
CA MET A 345 2.07 -56.86 -22.17
C MET A 345 2.65 -57.84 -23.20
N LEU A 346 3.93 -57.69 -23.57
CA LEU A 346 4.60 -58.60 -24.50
C LEU A 346 4.78 -60.02 -23.92
N GLU A 347 5.08 -60.14 -22.63
CA GLU A 347 5.17 -61.43 -21.94
C GLU A 347 3.81 -62.13 -21.84
N ALA A 348 2.72 -61.38 -21.66
CA ALA A 348 1.37 -61.91 -21.65
C ALA A 348 0.96 -62.45 -23.03
N GLN A 349 1.31 -61.74 -24.12
CA GLN A 349 1.02 -62.17 -25.50
C GLN A 349 1.78 -63.44 -25.91
N LYS A 350 2.99 -63.68 -25.38
CA LYS A 350 3.76 -64.91 -25.66
C LYS A 350 3.23 -66.16 -24.97
N LYS A 351 2.34 -66.02 -23.97
CA LYS A 351 1.75 -67.15 -23.22
C LYS A 351 0.39 -67.60 -23.75
N THR A 352 -0.20 -66.85 -24.68
CA THR A 352 -1.31 -67.24 -25.56
C THR A 352 -0.77 -67.72 -26.89
#